data_AF-A0AAV8UIV3-F1
#
_entry.id   AF-A0AAV8UIV3-F1
#
_cell.length_a   1.000
_cell.length_b   1.000
_cell.length_c   1.000
_cell.angle_alpha   90.00
_cell.angle_beta   90.00
_cell.angle_gamma   90.00
#
_symmetry.space_group_name_H-M   'P 1'
#
loop_
_entity.id
_entity.type
_entity.pdbx_description
1 polymer ?
#
loop_
_entity_poly.entity_id
_entity_poly.type
_entity_poly.pdbx_seq_one_letter_code
_entity_poly.pdbx_strand_id
1 'polypeptide(L)'
;MEEVDVYETSTVHLLERLCGEDIGRRGIKAISEHCEGELLKVTKTLLQAKRVLLTTGFFVPTGQAPETDGPLGAAAIAQALLRGGVSVDFITDPLCASAVAPVVEFLRGRNLETKVLIFPGPVPEEKRDGLSESAHAAFREYDPTSIHEYAEEFYKAHCTHYTHFLSIERVGAADAEGKFYNMAGIDISGTTGRIDLLFDNAERFSSMMSQPKPQTIAIGDGGNEIGMGKVRELVTRDVPKGSLIGSVASCDHLISAGVSNWGGYVLAASLAILQRDAAFLWSWQDDCLLMADLVAAEAVDGMSGKVTGDSVDGISSSVHQAVVDATQSIARTAIQRLS
;
A
#
# COMPACT_ATOMS: atom_id res chain seq x y z
N MET A 1 9.21 -20.42 22.37
CA MET A 1 9.99 -19.65 21.39
C MET A 1 10.72 -20.68 20.55
N GLU A 2 10.10 -21.11 19.46
CA GLU A 2 10.81 -21.93 18.47
C GLU A 2 11.97 -21.11 17.93
N GLU A 3 13.15 -21.73 17.80
CA GLU A 3 14.25 -21.17 17.03
C GLU A 3 13.71 -20.83 15.63
N VAL A 4 13.68 -19.54 15.30
CA VAL A 4 13.36 -19.11 13.95
C VAL A 4 14.42 -19.74 13.05
N ASP A 5 13.99 -20.51 12.07
CA ASP A 5 14.90 -21.18 11.15
C ASP A 5 15.81 -20.14 10.48
N VAL A 6 17.12 -20.30 10.65
CA VAL A 6 18.15 -19.43 10.07
C VAL A 6 17.97 -19.36 8.55
N TYR A 7 17.53 -20.44 7.92
CA TYR A 7 17.25 -20.50 6.49
C TYR A 7 16.02 -19.66 6.11
N GLU A 8 14.95 -19.74 6.88
CA GLU A 8 13.74 -18.91 6.68
C GLU A 8 14.09 -17.42 6.79
N THR A 9 14.77 -17.04 7.86
CA THR A 9 15.19 -15.64 8.09
C THR A 9 16.05 -15.13 6.93
N SER A 10 17.04 -15.92 6.52
CA SER A 10 17.94 -15.54 5.42
C SER A 10 17.21 -15.41 4.08
N THR A 11 16.19 -16.24 3.84
CA THR A 11 15.36 -16.18 2.63
C THR A 11 14.50 -14.93 2.61
N VAL A 12 13.84 -14.59 3.72
CA VAL A 12 13.02 -13.38 3.80
C VAL A 12 13.87 -12.13 3.63
N HIS A 13 15.08 -12.07 4.22
CA HIS A 13 16.01 -10.97 3.97
C HIS A 13 16.49 -10.88 2.51
N LEU A 14 16.59 -12.01 1.80
CA LEU A 14 16.89 -11.99 0.37
C LEU A 14 15.75 -11.34 -0.44
N LEU A 15 14.50 -11.67 -0.12
CA LEU A 15 13.33 -11.05 -0.74
C LEU A 15 13.24 -9.56 -0.43
N GLU A 16 13.51 -9.16 0.81
CA GLU A 16 13.52 -7.74 1.20
C GLU A 16 14.57 -6.92 0.44
N ARG A 17 15.80 -7.46 0.29
CA ARG A 17 16.81 -6.82 -0.54
C ARG A 17 16.40 -6.73 -2.00
N LEU A 18 15.75 -7.76 -2.54
CA LEU A 18 15.25 -7.76 -3.91
C LEU A 18 14.24 -6.64 -4.15
N CYS A 19 13.26 -6.44 -3.26
CA CYS A 19 12.30 -5.35 -3.44
C CYS A 19 12.90 -3.98 -3.16
N GLY A 20 13.92 -3.88 -2.30
CA GLY A 20 14.60 -2.62 -1.94
C GLY A 20 15.56 -2.06 -3.01
N GLU A 21 15.73 -2.72 -4.15
CA GLU A 21 16.60 -2.23 -5.22
C GLU A 21 16.03 -0.96 -5.88
N ASP A 22 16.78 0.14 -5.83
CA ASP A 22 16.38 1.45 -6.36
C ASP A 22 16.68 1.59 -7.87
N ILE A 23 16.02 0.79 -8.68
CA ILE A 23 16.15 0.81 -10.15
C ILE A 23 15.66 2.15 -10.73
N GLY A 24 14.59 2.70 -10.13
CA GLY A 24 14.00 3.99 -10.50
C GLY A 24 14.84 5.21 -10.12
N ARG A 25 15.88 5.04 -9.29
CA ARG A 25 16.75 6.10 -8.75
C ARG A 25 15.97 7.18 -7.97
N ARG A 26 15.03 6.75 -7.12
CA ARG A 26 14.21 7.62 -6.26
C ARG A 26 14.97 8.17 -5.04
N GLY A 27 16.14 7.60 -4.73
CA GLY A 27 16.95 8.00 -3.57
C GLY A 27 16.60 7.23 -2.30
N ILE A 28 15.91 6.09 -2.44
CA ILE A 28 15.44 5.29 -1.30
C ILE A 28 16.46 4.31 -0.77
N LYS A 29 17.61 4.12 -1.43
CA LYS A 29 18.58 3.08 -1.04
C LYS A 29 18.96 3.13 0.45
N ALA A 30 19.25 4.32 0.98
CA ALA A 30 19.60 4.49 2.39
C ALA A 30 18.41 4.18 3.33
N ILE A 31 17.18 4.40 2.85
CA ILE A 31 15.95 4.04 3.56
C ILE A 31 15.79 2.51 3.57
N SER A 32 15.94 1.86 2.42
CA SER A 32 15.84 0.41 2.31
C SER A 32 16.89 -0.31 3.17
N GLU A 33 18.13 0.19 3.21
CA GLU A 33 19.19 -0.31 4.12
C GLU A 33 18.82 -0.10 5.60
N HIS A 34 18.18 1.03 5.95
CA HIS A 34 17.72 1.28 7.33
C HIS A 34 16.54 0.37 7.74
N CYS A 35 15.70 -0.03 6.78
CA CYS A 35 14.54 -0.88 6.97
C CYS A 35 14.87 -2.39 6.96
N GLU A 36 16.13 -2.81 6.83
CA GLU A 36 16.48 -4.24 6.75
C GLU A 36 15.96 -5.02 7.99
N GLY A 37 15.31 -6.15 7.73
CA GLY A 37 14.64 -7.01 8.69
C GLY A 37 13.20 -6.63 9.02
N GLU A 38 12.65 -5.53 8.49
CA GLU A 38 11.25 -5.15 8.71
C GLU A 38 10.29 -6.13 8.03
N LEU A 39 10.61 -6.65 6.84
CA LEU A 39 9.76 -7.61 6.12
C LEU A 39 9.42 -8.84 6.97
N LEU A 40 10.42 -9.40 7.68
CA LEU A 40 10.20 -10.54 8.56
C LEU A 40 9.36 -10.17 9.79
N LYS A 41 9.55 -8.97 10.35
CA LYS A 41 8.74 -8.48 11.48
C LYS A 41 7.29 -8.28 11.05
N VAL A 42 7.06 -7.63 9.92
CA VAL A 42 5.73 -7.43 9.32
C VAL A 42 5.06 -8.76 9.03
N THR A 43 5.78 -9.71 8.44
CA THR A 43 5.23 -11.04 8.16
C THR A 43 4.76 -11.70 9.47
N LYS A 44 5.56 -11.66 10.52
CA LYS A 44 5.22 -12.23 11.84
C LYS A 44 4.01 -11.57 12.50
N THR A 45 3.87 -10.24 12.39
CA THR A 45 2.68 -9.55 12.93
C THR A 45 1.43 -9.94 12.14
N LEU A 46 1.52 -9.99 10.81
CA LEU A 46 0.39 -10.37 9.95
C LEU A 46 -0.06 -11.83 10.12
N LEU A 47 0.82 -12.76 10.51
CA LEU A 47 0.42 -14.12 10.89
C LEU A 47 -0.49 -14.16 12.13
N GLN A 48 -0.51 -13.10 12.93
CA GLN A 48 -1.38 -12.93 14.09
C GLN A 48 -2.60 -12.04 13.77
N ALA A 49 -2.72 -11.56 12.52
CA ALA A 49 -3.83 -10.72 12.12
C ALA A 49 -5.15 -11.49 12.11
N LYS A 50 -6.24 -10.78 12.43
CA LYS A 50 -7.61 -11.30 12.31
C LYS A 50 -8.35 -10.57 11.20
N ARG A 51 -8.19 -9.25 11.17
CA ARG A 51 -8.80 -8.37 10.18
C ARG A 51 -7.82 -7.25 9.83
N VAL A 52 -7.59 -7.03 8.54
CA VAL A 52 -6.71 -5.98 8.02
C VAL A 52 -7.55 -4.96 7.26
N LEU A 53 -7.34 -3.68 7.57
CA LEU A 53 -7.78 -2.57 6.71
C LEU A 53 -6.60 -2.18 5.82
N LEU A 54 -6.74 -2.36 4.51
CA LEU A 54 -5.68 -2.13 3.54
C LEU A 54 -6.00 -0.87 2.73
N THR A 55 -5.10 0.12 2.72
CA THR A 55 -5.22 1.31 1.89
C THR A 55 -4.19 1.33 0.77
N THR A 56 -4.62 1.78 -0.40
CA THR A 56 -3.77 2.05 -1.56
C THR A 56 -4.42 3.09 -2.47
N GLY A 57 -3.63 3.62 -3.39
CA GLY A 57 -4.06 4.53 -4.44
C GLY A 57 -3.46 5.91 -4.29
N PHE A 58 -2.88 6.38 -5.39
CA PHE A 58 -2.22 7.67 -5.54
C PHE A 58 -2.77 8.34 -6.80
N PHE A 59 -3.38 9.53 -6.66
CA PHE A 59 -3.89 10.27 -7.80
C PHE A 59 -2.77 11.05 -8.51
N VAL A 60 -2.64 10.86 -9.83
CA VAL A 60 -1.62 11.50 -10.66
C VAL A 60 -2.23 12.67 -11.44
N PRO A 61 -1.96 13.94 -11.08
CA PRO A 61 -2.61 15.09 -11.73
C PRO A 61 -2.33 15.21 -13.23
N THR A 62 -1.16 14.77 -13.70
CA THR A 62 -0.80 14.82 -15.13
C THR A 62 -1.57 13.79 -15.96
N GLY A 63 -1.92 12.65 -15.37
CA GLY A 63 -2.76 11.62 -15.98
C GLY A 63 -4.25 11.77 -15.67
N GLN A 64 -4.62 12.66 -14.73
CA GLN A 64 -6.00 12.86 -14.27
C GLN A 64 -6.66 11.56 -13.78
N ALA A 65 -5.87 10.64 -13.23
CA ALA A 65 -6.28 9.30 -12.84
C ALA A 65 -5.37 8.75 -11.73
N PRO A 66 -5.83 7.74 -10.96
CA PRO A 66 -4.96 7.01 -10.05
C PRO A 66 -3.91 6.19 -10.80
N GLU A 67 -2.75 5.97 -10.16
CA GLU A 67 -1.69 5.17 -10.74
C GLU A 67 -1.83 3.66 -10.52
N THR A 68 -1.00 2.90 -11.23
CA THR A 68 -0.91 1.45 -11.16
C THR A 68 0.05 0.92 -10.09
N ASP A 69 0.91 1.77 -9.51
CA ASP A 69 1.70 1.38 -8.33
C ASP A 69 0.84 1.42 -7.05
N GLY A 70 0.96 0.39 -6.23
CA GLY A 70 0.09 0.12 -5.08
C GLY A 70 -0.96 -0.96 -5.32
N PRO A 71 -1.93 -0.79 -6.24
CA PRO A 71 -3.03 -1.73 -6.43
C PRO A 71 -2.62 -3.19 -6.69
N LEU A 72 -1.56 -3.44 -7.46
CA LEU A 72 -1.12 -4.80 -7.78
C LEU A 72 -0.52 -5.50 -6.54
N GLY A 73 0.35 -4.80 -5.81
CA GLY A 73 0.93 -5.29 -4.56
C GLY A 73 -0.12 -5.45 -3.46
N ALA A 74 -1.09 -4.53 -3.40
CA ALA A 74 -2.22 -4.60 -2.50
C ALA A 74 -3.06 -5.87 -2.74
N ALA A 75 -3.30 -6.20 -4.01
CA ALA A 75 -3.99 -7.43 -4.40
C ALA A 75 -3.21 -8.68 -4.00
N ALA A 76 -1.88 -8.68 -4.18
CA ALA A 76 -1.01 -9.79 -3.77
C ALA A 76 -1.06 -10.02 -2.24
N ILE A 77 -0.95 -8.96 -1.45
CA ILE A 77 -1.05 -9.02 0.02
C ILE A 77 -2.44 -9.53 0.43
N ALA A 78 -3.50 -8.91 -0.10
CA ALA A 78 -4.87 -9.26 0.24
C ALA A 78 -5.19 -10.72 -0.12
N GLN A 79 -4.75 -11.20 -1.28
CA GLN A 79 -4.90 -12.60 -1.66
C GLN A 79 -4.24 -13.53 -0.64
N ALA A 80 -2.98 -13.28 -0.27
CA ALA A 80 -2.25 -14.11 0.68
C ALA A 80 -2.96 -14.14 2.05
N LEU A 81 -3.38 -12.99 2.56
CA LEU A 81 -4.08 -12.88 3.84
C LEU A 81 -5.46 -13.57 3.82
N LEU A 82 -6.26 -13.35 2.77
CA LEU A 82 -7.58 -13.96 2.63
C LEU A 82 -7.49 -15.49 2.52
N ARG A 83 -6.51 -16.02 1.79
CA ARG A 83 -6.23 -17.46 1.74
C ARG A 83 -5.77 -18.03 3.09
N GLY A 84 -5.06 -17.22 3.87
CA GLY A 84 -4.70 -17.53 5.27
C GLY A 84 -5.83 -17.40 6.29
N GLY A 85 -7.06 -17.07 5.85
CA GLY A 85 -8.23 -16.93 6.73
C GLY A 85 -8.33 -15.59 7.46
N VAL A 86 -7.48 -14.62 7.11
CA VAL A 86 -7.55 -13.25 7.64
C VAL A 86 -8.57 -12.47 6.81
N SER A 87 -9.49 -11.73 7.45
CA SER A 87 -10.38 -10.84 6.68
C SER A 87 -9.61 -9.61 6.21
N VAL A 88 -9.79 -9.22 4.94
CA VAL A 88 -9.19 -8.01 4.41
C VAL A 88 -10.29 -7.14 3.82
N ASP A 89 -10.36 -5.89 4.26
CA ASP A 89 -11.20 -4.87 3.65
C ASP A 89 -10.29 -3.74 3.16
N PHE A 90 -10.63 -3.15 2.01
CA PHE A 90 -9.91 -2.02 1.45
C PHE A 90 -10.49 -0.69 1.94
N ILE A 91 -9.66 0.33 2.00
CA ILE A 91 -10.09 1.73 2.13
C ILE A 91 -9.34 2.59 1.12
N THR A 92 -10.03 3.52 0.48
CA THR A 92 -9.43 4.48 -0.45
C THR A 92 -10.26 5.77 -0.48
N ASP A 93 -9.92 6.72 -1.33
CA ASP A 93 -10.67 7.98 -1.49
C ASP A 93 -11.47 8.01 -2.81
N PRO A 94 -12.31 9.04 -3.04
CA PRO A 94 -13.17 9.08 -4.22
C PRO A 94 -12.43 8.98 -5.56
N LEU A 95 -11.25 9.59 -5.67
CA LEU A 95 -10.49 9.63 -6.93
C LEU A 95 -9.68 8.37 -7.17
N CYS A 96 -9.25 7.69 -6.12
CA CYS A 96 -8.52 6.43 -6.21
C CYS A 96 -9.44 5.20 -6.28
N ALA A 97 -10.74 5.37 -6.02
CA ALA A 97 -11.73 4.30 -6.06
C ALA A 97 -11.75 3.52 -7.39
N SER A 98 -11.47 4.17 -8.53
CA SER A 98 -11.46 3.51 -9.84
C SER A 98 -10.29 2.53 -10.02
N ALA A 99 -9.16 2.72 -9.32
CA ALA A 99 -8.05 1.76 -9.32
C ALA A 99 -8.21 0.65 -8.28
N VAL A 100 -8.89 0.93 -7.16
CA VAL A 100 -9.10 -0.08 -6.09
C VAL A 100 -10.28 -1.00 -6.38
N ALA A 101 -11.32 -0.54 -7.09
CA ALA A 101 -12.46 -1.38 -7.45
C ALA A 101 -12.07 -2.61 -8.29
N PRO A 102 -11.22 -2.51 -9.34
CA PRO A 102 -10.68 -3.67 -10.05
C PRO A 102 -10.00 -4.69 -9.13
N VAL A 103 -9.24 -4.23 -8.14
CA VAL A 103 -8.58 -5.12 -7.16
C VAL A 103 -9.60 -5.94 -6.37
N VAL A 104 -10.65 -5.28 -5.86
CA VAL A 104 -11.72 -5.94 -5.10
C VAL A 104 -12.47 -6.95 -5.96
N GLU A 105 -12.82 -6.59 -7.20
CA GLU A 105 -13.52 -7.49 -8.11
C GLU A 105 -12.66 -8.68 -8.56
N PHE A 106 -11.36 -8.45 -8.76
CA PHE A 106 -10.38 -9.49 -9.07
C PHE A 106 -10.25 -10.54 -7.96
N LEU A 107 -10.29 -10.10 -6.69
CA LEU A 107 -10.27 -10.99 -5.53
C LEU A 107 -11.60 -11.73 -5.35
N ARG A 108 -12.74 -11.04 -5.50
CA ARG A 108 -14.07 -11.66 -5.46
C ARG A 108 -14.26 -12.72 -6.54
N GLY A 109 -13.74 -12.47 -7.75
CA GLY A 109 -13.72 -13.45 -8.85
C GLY A 109 -12.95 -14.74 -8.52
N ARG A 110 -12.11 -14.72 -7.48
CA ARG A 110 -11.40 -15.90 -6.93
C ARG A 110 -12.07 -16.49 -5.70
N ASN A 111 -13.31 -16.11 -5.40
CA ASN A 111 -14.03 -16.45 -4.17
C ASN A 111 -13.32 -15.97 -2.90
N LEU A 112 -12.61 -14.84 -2.97
CA LEU A 112 -12.00 -14.20 -1.81
C LEU A 112 -12.84 -12.98 -1.43
N GLU A 113 -13.69 -13.15 -0.41
CA GLU A 113 -14.62 -12.12 0.03
C GLU A 113 -13.89 -10.90 0.62
N THR A 114 -14.15 -9.74 0.03
CA THR A 114 -13.60 -8.45 0.46
C THR A 114 -14.52 -7.32 -0.02
N LYS A 115 -14.31 -6.12 0.50
CA LYS A 115 -15.03 -4.90 0.11
C LYS A 115 -14.09 -3.69 0.17
N VAL A 116 -14.54 -2.57 -0.38
CA VAL A 116 -13.86 -1.27 -0.25
C VAL A 116 -14.74 -0.27 0.48
N LEU A 117 -14.15 0.46 1.41
CA LEU A 117 -14.70 1.65 2.04
C LEU A 117 -14.14 2.88 1.34
N ILE A 118 -14.97 3.89 1.10
CA ILE A 118 -14.49 5.17 0.53
C ILE A 118 -14.47 6.21 1.64
N PHE A 119 -13.28 6.62 2.05
CA PHE A 119 -13.08 7.71 2.99
C PHE A 119 -13.30 9.05 2.26
N PRO A 120 -14.01 10.03 2.86
CA PRO A 120 -14.24 11.31 2.22
C PRO A 120 -12.95 12.02 1.80
N GLY A 121 -13.00 12.62 0.62
CA GLY A 121 -11.88 13.35 0.06
C GLY A 121 -12.33 14.41 -0.94
N PRO A 122 -11.46 15.38 -1.23
CA PRO A 122 -11.74 16.43 -2.20
C PRO A 122 -11.77 15.87 -3.62
N VAL A 123 -12.64 16.45 -4.45
CA VAL A 123 -12.77 16.10 -5.88
C VAL A 123 -12.86 17.39 -6.70
N PRO A 124 -11.91 17.62 -7.63
CA PRO A 124 -11.98 18.72 -8.59
C PRO A 124 -13.26 18.68 -9.43
N GLU A 125 -13.76 19.84 -9.84
CA GLU A 125 -15.05 19.97 -10.52
C GLU A 125 -15.14 19.07 -11.76
N GLU A 126 -14.07 19.04 -12.55
CA GLU A 126 -13.91 18.26 -13.78
C GLU A 126 -13.92 16.73 -13.59
N LYS A 127 -13.75 16.24 -12.35
CA LYS A 127 -13.75 14.79 -12.04
C LYS A 127 -15.06 14.29 -11.43
N ARG A 128 -16.00 15.17 -11.08
CA ARG A 128 -17.21 14.80 -10.30
C ARG A 128 -18.19 13.90 -11.06
N ASP A 129 -18.29 14.07 -12.37
CA ASP A 129 -19.24 13.34 -13.21
C ASP A 129 -18.81 11.89 -13.50
N GLY A 130 -17.51 11.59 -13.35
CA GLY A 130 -16.93 10.26 -13.61
C GLY A 130 -16.87 9.34 -12.39
N LEU A 131 -17.36 9.79 -11.23
CA LEU A 131 -17.30 9.02 -9.99
C LEU A 131 -18.34 7.90 -9.96
N SER A 132 -18.00 6.79 -9.32
CA SER A 132 -18.99 5.81 -8.88
C SER A 132 -19.95 6.41 -7.85
N GLU A 133 -21.11 5.78 -7.64
CA GLU A 133 -22.10 6.26 -6.67
C GLU A 133 -21.51 6.36 -5.25
N SER A 134 -20.71 5.37 -4.83
CA SER A 134 -20.05 5.38 -3.51
C SER A 134 -18.97 6.46 -3.40
N ALA A 135 -18.19 6.68 -4.45
CA ALA A 135 -17.21 7.76 -4.48
C ALA A 135 -17.87 9.14 -4.44
N HIS A 136 -18.97 9.32 -5.17
CA HIS A 136 -19.75 10.56 -5.15
C HIS A 136 -20.41 10.79 -3.77
N ALA A 137 -20.88 9.73 -3.10
CA ALA A 137 -21.38 9.83 -1.73
C ALA A 137 -20.30 10.29 -0.75
N ALA A 138 -19.11 9.67 -0.78
CA ALA A 138 -18.00 10.05 0.08
C ALA A 138 -17.51 11.48 -0.19
N PHE A 139 -17.48 11.93 -1.44
CA PHE A 139 -17.18 13.33 -1.77
C PHE A 139 -18.20 14.31 -1.14
N ARG A 140 -19.50 13.98 -1.13
CA ARG A 140 -20.53 14.85 -0.52
C ARG A 140 -20.40 14.97 0.99
N GLU A 141 -19.78 13.99 1.64
CA GLU A 141 -19.48 14.01 3.08
C GLU A 141 -18.17 14.76 3.40
N TYR A 142 -17.38 15.15 2.40
CA TYR A 142 -16.11 15.81 2.61
C TYR A 142 -16.29 17.27 3.07
N ASP A 143 -15.83 17.55 4.29
CA ASP A 143 -15.66 18.90 4.82
C ASP A 143 -14.24 19.02 5.40
N PRO A 144 -13.36 19.88 4.82
CA PRO A 144 -12.00 20.05 5.31
C PRO A 144 -11.95 20.63 6.73
N THR A 145 -12.98 21.35 7.17
CA THR A 145 -13.01 22.00 8.48
C THR A 145 -13.30 21.02 9.62
N SER A 146 -13.94 19.89 9.33
CA SER A 146 -14.30 18.86 10.30
C SER A 146 -13.67 17.49 10.02
N ILE A 147 -12.65 17.43 9.15
CA ILE A 147 -12.08 16.16 8.68
C ILE A 147 -11.44 15.35 9.81
N HIS A 148 -10.93 16.02 10.84
CA HIS A 148 -10.36 15.37 12.03
C HIS A 148 -11.44 14.74 12.90
N GLU A 149 -12.56 15.42 13.17
CA GLU A 149 -13.71 14.82 13.85
C GLU A 149 -14.32 13.69 13.03
N TYR A 150 -14.41 13.86 11.70
CA TYR A 150 -14.89 12.81 10.81
C TYR A 150 -14.02 11.55 10.90
N ALA A 151 -12.69 11.69 10.89
CA ALA A 151 -11.78 10.55 11.00
C ALA A 151 -11.99 9.76 12.31
N GLU A 152 -12.27 10.45 13.42
CA GLU A 152 -12.56 9.84 14.71
C GLU A 152 -13.88 9.05 14.69
N GLU A 153 -14.96 9.65 14.18
CA GLU A 153 -16.26 8.99 14.07
C GLU A 153 -16.23 7.85 13.04
N PHE A 154 -15.50 8.02 11.93
CA PHE A 154 -15.25 6.97 10.95
C PHE A 154 -14.51 5.79 11.58
N TYR A 155 -13.45 6.06 12.37
CA TYR A 155 -12.72 5.02 13.08
C TYR A 155 -13.65 4.25 14.02
N LYS A 156 -14.45 4.96 14.81
CA LYS A 156 -15.41 4.38 15.76
C LYS A 156 -16.45 3.50 15.07
N ALA A 157 -16.99 3.96 13.95
CA ALA A 157 -18.05 3.26 13.22
C ALA A 157 -17.52 2.07 12.41
N HIS A 158 -16.32 2.19 11.83
CA HIS A 158 -15.86 1.26 10.81
C HIS A 158 -14.57 0.53 11.14
N CYS A 159 -13.74 1.01 12.07
CA CYS A 159 -12.36 0.54 12.20
C CYS A 159 -12.04 -0.23 13.49
N THR A 160 -12.92 -0.16 14.50
CA THR A 160 -12.75 -0.77 15.84
C THR A 160 -12.57 -2.30 15.86
N HIS A 161 -12.73 -2.97 14.72
CA HIS A 161 -12.63 -4.42 14.60
C HIS A 161 -11.41 -4.89 13.80
N TYR A 162 -10.61 -3.98 13.23
CA TYR A 162 -9.36 -4.35 12.57
C TYR A 162 -8.23 -4.48 13.59
N THR A 163 -7.38 -5.47 13.39
CA THR A 163 -6.17 -5.66 14.21
C THR A 163 -4.93 -5.06 13.56
N HIS A 164 -4.98 -4.80 12.24
CA HIS A 164 -3.90 -4.23 11.47
C HIS A 164 -4.44 -3.20 10.48
N PHE A 165 -3.71 -2.10 10.31
CA PHE A 165 -3.84 -1.17 9.20
C PHE A 165 -2.60 -1.30 8.33
N LEU A 166 -2.79 -1.47 7.02
CA LEU A 166 -1.70 -1.63 6.06
C LEU A 166 -1.84 -0.61 4.95
N SER A 167 -0.82 0.20 4.74
CA SER A 167 -0.72 1.15 3.64
C SER A 167 0.27 0.65 2.60
N ILE A 168 -0.08 0.79 1.32
CA ILE A 168 0.83 0.56 0.19
C ILE A 168 0.56 1.62 -0.88
N GLU A 169 1.58 2.41 -1.24
CA GLU A 169 1.47 3.51 -2.21
C GLU A 169 0.28 4.43 -1.93
N ARG A 170 0.24 4.94 -0.70
CA ARG A 170 -0.79 5.89 -0.28
C ARG A 170 -0.11 7.10 0.33
N VAL A 171 -0.37 8.27 -0.25
CA VAL A 171 0.23 9.53 0.18
C VAL A 171 -0.11 9.85 1.64
N GLY A 172 0.91 10.25 2.40
CA GLY A 172 0.76 10.80 3.75
C GLY A 172 0.93 12.32 3.76
N ALA A 173 0.36 12.99 4.75
CA ALA A 173 0.50 14.44 4.87
C ALA A 173 1.98 14.80 5.11
N ALA A 174 2.45 15.89 4.51
CA ALA A 174 3.80 16.40 4.65
C ALA A 174 3.97 17.34 5.85
N ASP A 175 2.85 17.82 6.41
CA ASP A 175 2.76 18.71 7.56
C ASP A 175 1.46 18.51 8.36
N ALA A 176 1.32 19.22 9.48
CA ALA A 176 0.16 19.11 10.37
C ALA A 176 -1.12 19.70 9.75
N GLU A 177 -0.96 20.62 8.80
CA GLU A 177 -2.03 21.27 8.05
C GLU A 177 -2.65 20.33 6.99
N GLY A 178 -2.06 19.17 6.74
CA GLY A 178 -2.58 18.19 5.78
C GLY A 178 -2.21 18.52 4.33
N LYS A 179 -1.03 19.10 4.10
CA LYS A 179 -0.50 19.25 2.74
C LYS A 179 0.00 17.93 2.19
N PHE A 180 -0.33 17.65 0.94
CA PHE A 180 0.14 16.47 0.22
C PHE A 180 0.91 16.92 -1.00
N TYR A 181 2.03 16.27 -1.27
CA TYR A 181 2.84 16.55 -2.45
C TYR A 181 3.14 15.26 -3.18
N ASN A 182 3.18 15.32 -4.52
CA ASN A 182 3.80 14.26 -5.29
C ASN A 182 5.33 14.39 -5.33
N MET A 183 6.02 13.42 -5.93
CA MET A 183 7.48 13.42 -6.07
C MET A 183 8.01 14.65 -6.83
N ALA A 184 7.20 15.26 -7.70
CA ALA A 184 7.52 16.50 -8.38
C ALA A 184 7.31 17.76 -7.50
N GLY A 185 6.89 17.62 -6.23
CA GLY A 185 6.60 18.73 -5.32
C GLY A 185 5.35 19.53 -5.69
N ILE A 186 4.44 18.94 -6.48
CA ILE A 186 3.15 19.53 -6.81
C ILE A 186 2.19 19.25 -5.66
N ASP A 187 1.50 20.29 -5.18
CA ASP A 187 0.44 20.17 -4.17
C ASP A 187 -0.73 19.36 -4.75
N ILE A 188 -1.03 18.23 -4.11
CA ILE A 188 -2.13 17.32 -4.46
C ILE A 188 -3.17 17.23 -3.34
N SER A 189 -3.17 18.16 -2.37
CA SER A 189 -4.19 18.20 -1.32
C SER A 189 -5.61 18.33 -1.85
N GLY A 190 -5.79 18.96 -3.01
CA GLY A 190 -7.10 19.08 -3.68
C GLY A 190 -7.62 17.77 -4.30
N THR A 191 -6.84 16.69 -4.26
CA THR A 191 -7.17 15.39 -4.87
C THR A 191 -6.91 14.20 -3.95
N THR A 192 -6.60 14.44 -2.67
CA THR A 192 -6.17 13.38 -1.74
C THR A 192 -7.02 13.40 -0.48
N GLY A 193 -7.69 12.28 -0.19
CA GLY A 193 -8.42 12.07 1.06
C GLY A 193 -7.49 11.85 2.26
N ARG A 194 -7.88 12.35 3.44
CA ARG A 194 -7.10 12.32 4.70
C ARG A 194 -7.08 10.94 5.40
N ILE A 195 -6.79 9.87 4.66
CA ILE A 195 -6.70 8.50 5.21
C ILE A 195 -5.51 8.36 6.17
N ASP A 196 -4.47 9.19 6.01
CA ASP A 196 -3.33 9.32 6.92
C ASP A 196 -3.75 9.53 8.38
N LEU A 197 -4.87 10.22 8.62
CA LEU A 197 -5.39 10.47 9.96
C LEU A 197 -5.72 9.18 10.72
N LEU A 198 -6.14 8.11 10.03
CA LEU A 198 -6.43 6.82 10.66
C LEU A 198 -5.15 6.13 11.17
N PHE A 199 -4.03 6.32 10.47
CA PHE A 199 -2.74 5.76 10.86
C PHE A 199 -2.11 6.58 11.99
N ASP A 200 -2.05 7.90 11.84
CA ASP A 200 -1.43 8.81 12.82
C ASP A 200 -2.17 8.82 14.16
N ASN A 201 -3.50 8.66 14.13
CA ASN A 201 -4.32 8.65 15.34
C ASN A 201 -4.68 7.24 15.80
N ALA A 202 -4.11 6.17 15.23
CA ALA A 202 -4.46 4.80 15.57
C ALA A 202 -4.44 4.53 17.09
N GLU A 203 -3.39 5.00 17.79
CA GLU A 203 -3.25 4.87 19.25
C GLU A 203 -4.28 5.72 20.01
N ARG A 204 -4.45 6.98 19.58
CA ARG A 204 -5.40 7.91 20.21
C ARG A 204 -6.82 7.37 20.11
N PHE A 205 -7.24 7.01 18.90
CA PHE A 205 -8.57 6.49 18.63
C PHE A 205 -8.80 5.14 19.33
N SER A 206 -7.86 4.19 19.28
CA SER A 206 -8.04 2.93 20.00
C SER A 206 -8.14 3.12 21.52
N SER A 207 -7.33 4.02 22.09
CA SER A 207 -7.33 4.32 23.53
C SER A 207 -8.65 4.93 24.00
N MET A 208 -9.20 5.89 23.24
CA MET A 208 -10.51 6.48 23.52
C MET A 208 -11.64 5.44 23.55
N MET A 209 -11.49 4.35 22.78
CA MET A 209 -12.46 3.27 22.66
C MET A 209 -12.15 2.10 23.61
N SER A 210 -11.11 2.22 24.45
CA SER A 210 -10.62 1.14 25.33
C SER A 210 -10.27 -0.16 24.59
N GLN A 211 -9.68 -0.02 23.41
CA GLN A 211 -9.26 -1.13 22.55
C GLN A 211 -7.74 -1.15 22.36
N PRO A 212 -7.16 -2.32 22.06
CA PRO A 212 -5.77 -2.40 21.61
C PRO A 212 -5.56 -1.59 20.33
N LYS A 213 -4.44 -0.88 20.24
CA LYS A 213 -4.00 -0.21 19.00
C LYS A 213 -3.85 -1.25 17.88
N PRO A 214 -4.42 -1.01 16.67
CA PRO A 214 -4.09 -1.82 15.51
C PRO A 214 -2.61 -1.64 15.15
N GLN A 215 -1.94 -2.72 14.73
CA GLN A 215 -0.58 -2.60 14.19
C GLN A 215 -0.62 -1.82 12.88
N THR A 216 0.20 -0.79 12.75
CA THR A 216 0.29 0.06 11.55
C THR A 216 1.49 -0.34 10.70
N ILE A 217 1.23 -0.78 9.48
CA ILE A 217 2.23 -1.23 8.51
C ILE A 217 2.17 -0.31 7.29
N ALA A 218 3.31 0.02 6.72
CA ALA A 218 3.39 0.79 5.48
C ALA A 218 4.40 0.21 4.50
N ILE A 219 4.11 0.38 3.22
CA ILE A 219 4.98 0.11 2.08
C ILE A 219 5.01 1.39 1.22
N GLY A 220 6.20 1.86 0.91
CA GLY A 220 6.41 3.04 0.06
C GLY A 220 7.78 3.04 -0.60
N ASP A 221 7.95 3.91 -1.60
CA ASP A 221 9.12 3.95 -2.47
C ASP A 221 9.59 5.39 -2.84
N GLY A 222 8.90 6.41 -2.35
CA GLY A 222 9.13 7.81 -2.68
C GLY A 222 9.43 8.71 -1.47
N GLY A 223 8.96 8.36 -0.27
CA GLY A 223 9.16 9.13 0.96
C GLY A 223 7.98 10.04 1.33
N ASN A 224 7.00 10.23 0.44
CA ASN A 224 5.79 11.04 0.64
C ASN A 224 4.56 10.21 1.04
N GLU A 225 4.71 8.91 1.25
CA GLU A 225 3.65 7.96 1.60
C GLU A 225 3.45 7.86 3.11
N ILE A 226 2.27 7.38 3.52
CA ILE A 226 1.99 7.00 4.90
C ILE A 226 3.09 6.03 5.37
N GLY A 227 3.61 6.26 6.58
CA GLY A 227 4.66 5.46 7.21
C GLY A 227 6.07 6.02 7.02
N MET A 228 6.32 6.79 5.95
CA MET A 228 7.63 7.41 5.70
C MET A 228 8.02 8.46 6.75
N GLY A 229 7.07 8.92 7.57
CA GLY A 229 7.35 9.72 8.77
C GLY A 229 8.30 9.03 9.75
N LYS A 230 8.33 7.68 9.79
CA LYS A 230 9.28 6.89 10.59
C LYS A 230 10.74 7.13 10.22
N VAL A 231 11.00 7.49 8.96
CA VAL A 231 12.33 7.68 8.36
C VAL A 231 12.49 9.07 7.74
N ARG A 232 11.70 10.06 8.20
CA ARG A 232 11.63 11.41 7.62
C ARG A 232 12.99 12.08 7.49
N GLU A 233 13.91 11.86 8.43
CA GLU A 233 15.27 12.40 8.36
C GLU A 233 16.05 11.89 7.14
N LEU A 234 15.92 10.59 6.82
CA LEU A 234 16.53 9.99 5.64
C LEU A 234 15.87 10.52 4.36
N VAL A 235 14.53 10.61 4.34
CA VAL A 235 13.78 11.20 3.23
C VAL A 235 14.26 12.63 2.96
N THR A 236 14.37 13.45 4.00
CA THR A 236 14.81 14.84 3.91
C THR A 236 16.22 14.97 3.31
N ARG A 237 17.11 14.01 3.62
CA ARG A 237 18.51 14.02 3.20
C ARG A 237 18.72 13.48 1.79
N ASP A 238 18.08 12.36 1.46
CA ASP A 238 18.45 11.52 0.31
C ASP A 238 17.45 11.57 -0.84
N VAL A 239 16.19 11.92 -0.57
CA VAL A 239 15.14 11.99 -1.58
C VAL A 239 15.08 13.40 -2.20
N PRO A 240 14.98 13.52 -3.54
CA PRO A 240 14.76 14.81 -4.19
C PRO A 240 13.52 15.53 -3.63
N LYS A 241 13.70 16.79 -3.19
CA LYS A 241 12.65 17.59 -2.52
C LYS A 241 12.13 16.99 -1.21
N GLY A 242 12.86 16.06 -0.59
CA GLY A 242 12.44 15.36 0.63
C GLY A 242 12.02 16.28 1.79
N SER A 243 12.65 17.44 1.95
CA SER A 243 12.25 18.42 2.98
C SER A 243 10.84 18.99 2.77
N LEU A 244 10.35 19.02 1.54
CA LEU A 244 9.02 19.50 1.17
C LEU A 244 8.01 18.35 1.16
N ILE A 245 8.35 17.25 0.49
CA ILE A 245 7.38 16.19 0.16
C ILE A 245 7.29 15.12 1.24
N GLY A 246 8.31 15.01 2.09
CA GLY A 246 8.40 13.91 3.05
C GLY A 246 7.15 13.87 3.89
N SER A 247 6.61 12.67 4.09
CA SER A 247 5.44 12.45 4.95
C SER A 247 5.81 12.67 6.42
N VAL A 248 4.88 13.22 7.22
CA VAL A 248 4.93 13.17 8.68
C VAL A 248 4.19 11.96 9.24
N ALA A 249 3.34 11.33 8.42
CA ALA A 249 2.55 10.19 8.85
C ALA A 249 3.44 8.97 9.08
N SER A 250 3.36 8.39 10.26
CA SER A 250 4.28 7.33 10.72
C SER A 250 3.57 5.97 10.83
N CYS A 251 4.33 4.93 11.16
CA CYS A 251 3.83 3.57 11.32
C CYS A 251 4.70 2.76 12.29
N ASP A 252 4.18 1.63 12.77
CA ASP A 252 4.94 0.69 13.60
C ASP A 252 6.00 -0.03 12.74
N HIS A 253 5.65 -0.42 11.52
CA HIS A 253 6.53 -1.14 10.60
C HIS A 253 6.53 -0.56 9.19
N LEU A 254 7.72 -0.38 8.61
CA LEU A 254 7.90 0.22 7.28
C LEU A 254 8.73 -0.72 6.39
N ILE A 255 8.17 -1.12 5.26
CA ILE A 255 8.90 -1.76 4.16
C ILE A 255 9.18 -0.69 3.12
N SER A 256 10.45 -0.42 2.83
CA SER A 256 10.84 0.41 1.70
C SER A 256 11.12 -0.50 0.49
N ALA A 257 10.56 -0.16 -0.66
CA ALA A 257 10.75 -0.88 -1.92
C ALA A 257 11.09 0.10 -3.04
N GLY A 258 11.71 -0.36 -4.13
CA GLY A 258 11.97 0.45 -5.34
C GLY A 258 10.74 0.73 -6.19
N VAL A 259 9.70 -0.09 -5.99
CA VAL A 259 8.32 0.06 -6.48
C VAL A 259 7.44 -0.52 -5.38
N SER A 260 6.42 0.18 -4.92
CA SER A 260 5.57 -0.27 -3.80
C SER A 260 4.95 -1.65 -4.04
N ASN A 261 4.53 -1.92 -5.28
CA ASN A 261 4.03 -3.22 -5.71
C ASN A 261 5.02 -4.37 -5.41
N TRP A 262 6.33 -4.13 -5.57
CA TRP A 262 7.35 -5.14 -5.24
C TRP A 262 7.36 -5.48 -3.76
N GLY A 263 7.21 -4.48 -2.90
CA GLY A 263 7.02 -4.67 -1.45
C GLY A 263 5.82 -5.57 -1.15
N GLY A 264 4.72 -5.39 -1.87
CA GLY A 264 3.55 -6.26 -1.76
C GLY A 264 3.79 -7.71 -2.20
N TYR A 265 4.49 -7.91 -3.32
CA TYR A 265 4.83 -9.26 -3.81
C TYR A 265 5.72 -10.02 -2.83
N VAL A 266 6.76 -9.38 -2.29
CA VAL A 266 7.68 -10.04 -1.37
C VAL A 266 7.04 -10.28 0.00
N LEU A 267 6.08 -9.44 0.42
CA LEU A 267 5.30 -9.67 1.63
C LEU A 267 4.36 -10.88 1.48
N ALA A 268 3.64 -10.98 0.36
CA ALA A 268 2.85 -12.16 0.03
C ALA A 268 3.72 -13.44 -0.01
N ALA A 269 4.91 -13.35 -0.61
CA ALA A 269 5.86 -14.45 -0.67
C ALA A 269 6.42 -14.83 0.71
N SER A 270 6.68 -13.86 1.58
CA SER A 270 7.14 -14.10 2.96
C SER A 270 6.07 -14.80 3.78
N LEU A 271 4.79 -14.39 3.63
CA LEU A 271 3.66 -15.09 4.23
C LEU A 271 3.56 -16.53 3.73
N ALA A 272 3.72 -16.75 2.41
CA ALA A 272 3.73 -18.09 1.80
C ALA A 272 4.84 -18.98 2.39
N ILE A 273 6.05 -18.43 2.55
CA ILE A 273 7.18 -19.13 3.15
C ILE A 273 6.82 -19.53 4.57
N LEU A 274 6.46 -18.59 5.45
CA LEU A 274 6.24 -18.88 6.87
C LEU A 274 5.03 -19.81 7.10
N GLN A 275 4.01 -19.76 6.25
CA GLN A 275 2.86 -20.68 6.29
C GLN A 275 3.14 -22.03 5.62
N ARG A 276 4.28 -22.16 4.93
CA ARG A 276 4.66 -23.34 4.12
C ARG A 276 3.61 -23.67 3.05
N ASP A 277 2.96 -22.65 2.49
CA ASP A 277 1.87 -22.83 1.53
C ASP A 277 2.08 -21.97 0.28
N ALA A 278 2.35 -22.64 -0.84
CA ALA A 278 2.56 -21.99 -2.13
C ALA A 278 1.28 -21.39 -2.74
N ALA A 279 0.09 -21.68 -2.20
CA ALA A 279 -1.17 -21.07 -2.65
C ALA A 279 -1.23 -19.54 -2.38
N PHE A 280 -0.36 -19.04 -1.51
CA PHE A 280 -0.26 -17.62 -1.15
C PHE A 280 0.52 -16.81 -2.19
N LEU A 281 1.29 -17.47 -3.06
CA LEU A 281 2.17 -16.81 -4.01
C LEU A 281 1.40 -16.09 -5.10
N TRP A 282 1.81 -14.85 -5.39
CA TRP A 282 1.41 -14.09 -6.57
C TRP A 282 2.20 -14.55 -7.80
N SER A 283 1.59 -14.48 -8.98
CA SER A 283 2.24 -14.82 -10.25
C SER A 283 2.22 -13.66 -11.23
N TRP A 284 3.13 -13.67 -12.20
CA TRP A 284 3.10 -12.69 -13.28
C TRP A 284 1.81 -12.75 -14.11
N GLN A 285 1.19 -13.95 -14.19
CA GLN A 285 -0.11 -14.10 -14.83
C GLN A 285 -1.21 -13.37 -14.05
N ASP A 286 -1.20 -13.43 -12.72
CA ASP A 286 -2.13 -12.65 -11.90
C ASP A 286 -1.91 -11.15 -12.11
N ASP A 287 -0.65 -10.74 -12.17
CA ASP A 287 -0.26 -9.35 -12.43
C ASP A 287 -0.78 -8.84 -13.77
N CYS A 288 -0.56 -9.58 -14.86
CA CYS A 288 -1.04 -9.24 -16.20
C CYS A 288 -2.57 -9.12 -16.28
N LEU A 289 -3.29 -10.03 -15.60
CA LEU A 289 -4.76 -10.01 -15.60
C LEU A 289 -5.28 -8.78 -14.86
N LEU A 290 -4.77 -8.50 -13.67
CA LEU A 290 -5.18 -7.33 -12.90
C LEU A 290 -4.73 -6.02 -13.56
N MET A 291 -3.54 -5.98 -14.16
CA MET A 291 -3.07 -4.83 -14.93
C MET A 291 -4.02 -4.52 -16.10
N ALA A 292 -4.53 -5.53 -16.79
CA ALA A 292 -5.52 -5.32 -17.85
C ALA A 292 -6.81 -4.67 -17.32
N ASP A 293 -7.27 -5.08 -16.14
CA ASP A 293 -8.44 -4.47 -15.48
C ASP A 293 -8.16 -3.03 -15.03
N LEU A 294 -6.95 -2.74 -14.52
CA LEU A 294 -6.52 -1.38 -14.15
C LEU A 294 -6.43 -0.46 -15.37
N VAL A 295 -5.86 -0.93 -16.48
CA VAL A 295 -5.79 -0.19 -17.75
C VAL A 295 -7.19 0.07 -18.30
N ALA A 296 -8.10 -0.90 -18.21
CA ALA A 296 -9.50 -0.73 -18.60
C ALA A 296 -10.24 0.29 -17.71
N ALA A 297 -9.81 0.44 -16.46
CA ALA A 297 -10.26 1.47 -15.52
C ALA A 297 -9.51 2.82 -15.67
N GLU A 298 -8.73 2.98 -16.74
CA GLU A 298 -7.94 4.18 -17.05
C GLU A 298 -6.88 4.54 -15.99
N ALA A 299 -6.43 3.56 -15.20
CA ALA A 299 -5.27 3.76 -14.32
C ALA A 299 -4.01 4.06 -15.16
N VAL A 300 -3.13 4.88 -14.59
CA VAL A 300 -1.96 5.40 -15.32
C VAL A 300 -0.65 4.95 -14.72
N ASP A 301 0.40 4.99 -15.53
CA ASP A 301 1.76 4.92 -15.02
C ASP A 301 2.11 6.22 -14.28
N GLY A 302 2.59 6.12 -13.04
CA GLY A 302 2.82 7.24 -12.12
C GLY A 302 3.80 8.30 -12.61
N MET A 303 4.76 7.89 -13.44
CA MET A 303 5.80 8.77 -13.99
C MET A 303 5.37 9.46 -15.29
N SER A 304 4.75 8.71 -16.20
CA SER A 304 4.37 9.22 -17.52
C SER A 304 2.97 9.85 -17.55
N GLY A 305 2.11 9.52 -16.60
CA GLY A 305 0.69 9.91 -16.56
C GLY A 305 -0.14 9.32 -17.70
N LYS A 306 0.34 8.25 -18.34
CA LYS A 306 -0.34 7.62 -19.48
C LYS A 306 -0.98 6.30 -19.04
N VAL A 307 -2.14 6.01 -19.63
CA VAL A 307 -2.77 4.69 -19.54
C VAL A 307 -1.90 3.70 -20.33
N THR A 308 -1.29 2.74 -19.63
CA THR A 308 -0.42 1.73 -20.23
C THR A 308 -0.32 0.51 -19.33
N GLY A 309 -0.24 -0.68 -19.92
CA GLY A 309 0.11 -1.92 -19.22
C GLY A 309 1.58 -2.32 -19.38
N ASP A 310 2.36 -1.50 -20.09
CA ASP A 310 3.75 -1.81 -20.44
C ASP A 310 4.76 -1.29 -19.40
N SER A 311 4.29 -0.51 -18.42
CA SER A 311 5.14 0.03 -17.35
C SER A 311 4.37 0.29 -16.07
N VAL A 312 5.10 0.26 -14.96
CA VAL A 312 4.71 0.88 -13.69
C VAL A 312 5.88 1.78 -13.31
N ASP A 313 5.60 3.01 -12.90
CA ASP A 313 6.62 3.95 -12.44
C ASP A 313 7.74 4.26 -13.45
N GLY A 314 7.39 4.22 -14.73
CA GLY A 314 8.31 4.41 -15.84
C GLY A 314 9.28 3.25 -16.03
N ILE A 315 9.14 2.17 -15.27
CA ILE A 315 9.92 0.94 -15.38
C ILE A 315 9.17 -0.04 -16.28
N SER A 316 9.87 -0.70 -17.19
CA SER A 316 9.25 -1.62 -18.15
C SER A 316 8.68 -2.88 -17.47
N SER A 317 7.53 -3.36 -17.96
CA SER A 317 6.88 -4.63 -17.56
C SER A 317 7.85 -5.82 -17.49
N SER A 318 8.88 -5.88 -18.34
CA SER A 318 9.88 -6.96 -18.29
C SER A 318 10.68 -6.98 -16.99
N VAL A 319 10.92 -5.82 -16.36
CA VAL A 319 11.61 -5.72 -15.06
C VAL A 319 10.67 -6.18 -13.95
N HIS A 320 9.41 -5.73 -13.96
CA HIS A 320 8.42 -6.17 -12.98
C HIS A 320 8.20 -7.68 -13.05
N GLN A 321 8.10 -8.25 -14.27
CA GLN A 321 8.06 -9.69 -14.48
C GLN A 321 9.25 -10.40 -13.84
N ALA A 322 10.48 -9.91 -14.08
CA ALA A 322 11.68 -10.52 -13.51
C ALA A 322 11.64 -10.52 -11.98
N VAL A 323 11.16 -9.44 -11.35
CA VAL A 323 11.00 -9.36 -9.88
C VAL A 323 9.96 -10.35 -9.37
N VAL A 324 8.80 -10.45 -10.03
CA VAL A 324 7.74 -11.40 -9.65
C VAL A 324 8.22 -12.85 -9.80
N ASP A 325 8.85 -13.18 -10.93
CA ASP A 325 9.35 -14.52 -11.22
C ASP A 325 10.48 -14.93 -10.26
N ALA A 326 11.40 -14.01 -9.94
CA ALA A 326 12.44 -14.24 -8.94
C ALA A 326 11.85 -14.45 -7.54
N THR A 327 10.91 -13.58 -7.13
CA THR A 327 10.21 -13.68 -5.84
C THR A 327 9.53 -15.03 -5.70
N GLN A 328 8.80 -15.46 -6.73
CA GLN A 328 8.10 -16.75 -6.72
C GLN A 328 9.08 -17.92 -6.68
N SER A 329 10.17 -17.86 -7.46
CA SER A 329 11.18 -18.93 -7.52
C SER A 329 11.90 -19.11 -6.18
N ILE A 330 12.29 -18.01 -5.54
CA ILE A 330 12.90 -18.01 -4.20
C ILE A 330 11.94 -18.63 -3.19
N ALA A 331 10.70 -18.16 -3.15
CA ALA A 331 9.71 -18.62 -2.18
C ALA A 331 9.33 -20.10 -2.35
N ARG A 332 9.10 -20.56 -3.59
CA ARG A 332 8.83 -21.99 -3.86
C ARG A 332 9.99 -22.87 -3.42
N THR A 333 11.22 -22.47 -3.72
CA THR A 333 12.42 -23.21 -3.31
C THR A 333 12.51 -23.28 -1.79
N ALA A 334 12.22 -22.18 -1.09
CA ALA A 334 12.23 -22.16 0.36
C ALA A 334 11.14 -23.03 0.98
N ILE A 335 9.91 -22.95 0.50
CA ILE A 335 8.79 -23.79 0.97
C ILE A 335 9.14 -25.28 0.80
N GLN A 336 9.69 -25.68 -0.35
CA GLN A 336 10.11 -27.07 -0.61
C GLN A 336 11.23 -27.56 0.33
N ARG A 337 12.12 -26.66 0.77
CA ARG A 337 13.23 -27.01 1.68
C ARG A 337 12.80 -27.10 3.13
N LEU A 338 11.71 -26.43 3.48
CA LEU A 338 11.17 -26.32 4.82
C LEU A 338 9.99 -27.27 5.10
N SER A 339 9.50 -27.94 4.05
CA SER A 339 8.49 -29.01 4.11
C SER A 339 9.14 -30.38 4.29
#